data_AF-A0A6G4ZYI7-F1
#
_entry.id   AF-A0A6G4ZYI7-F1
#
_cell.length_a   1.000
_cell.length_b   1.000
_cell.length_c   1.000
_cell.angle_alpha   90.00
_cell.angle_beta   90.00
_cell.angle_gamma   90.00
#
_symmetry.space_group_name_H-M   'P 1'
#
loop_
_entity.id
_entity.type
_entity.pdbx_description
1 polymer ?
#
loop_
_entity_poly.entity_id
_entity_poly.type
_entity_poly.pdbx_seq_one_letter_code
_entity_poly.pdbx_strand_id
1 'polypeptide(L)'
;MCDFHGHSRHFNAFLYGCSPSRSWLLHDKPEEDDNICEVLAAILHQVSPAFTYKSCCFDVERSKESTARVTAWRQFGIPLSYTYECSTAGCDQGIYAGYHLGVAQLEEMGMQFCEALSRLELSVDGDVQMDPSCIELLDVCRRHVREKKRAPCSSGSTDSLVEEEDEEEEGAAPIVKP
;
A
#
# COMPACT_ATOMS: atom_id res chain seq x y z
N MET A 1 -5.16 -11.80 -2.05
CA MET A 1 -4.06 -12.21 -1.15
C MET A 1 -3.61 -10.99 -0.37
N CYS A 2 -3.29 -11.13 0.91
CA CYS A 2 -2.72 -10.03 1.70
C CYS A 2 -1.56 -10.54 2.56
N ASP A 3 -0.41 -9.90 2.41
CA ASP A 3 0.84 -10.17 3.13
C ASP A 3 1.04 -9.10 4.21
N PHE A 4 1.04 -9.47 5.50
CA PHE A 4 1.03 -8.52 6.62
C PHE A 4 2.42 -8.29 7.21
N HIS A 5 2.81 -7.02 7.35
CA HIS A 5 4.13 -6.59 7.80
C HIS A 5 4.04 -5.48 8.85
N GLY A 6 5.17 -5.26 9.53
CA GLY A 6 5.38 -4.14 10.44
C GLY A 6 6.30 -3.10 9.80
N HIS A 7 5.96 -1.82 9.91
CA HIS A 7 6.72 -0.72 9.33
C HIS A 7 7.27 0.23 10.40
N SER A 8 8.60 0.39 10.46
CA SER A 8 9.28 1.15 11.53
C SER A 8 9.39 2.65 11.31
N ARG A 9 9.29 3.13 10.07
CA ARG A 9 9.46 4.56 9.74
C ARG A 9 8.16 5.32 9.45
N HIS A 10 7.16 4.65 8.87
CA HIS A 10 5.88 5.28 8.55
C HIS A 10 4.90 5.14 9.71
N PHE A 11 4.20 6.22 10.03
CA PHE A 11 3.07 6.22 10.95
C PHE A 11 1.83 5.62 10.27
N ASN A 12 0.92 5.08 11.09
CA ASN A 12 -0.35 4.46 10.68
C ASN A 12 -0.18 3.19 9.84
N ALA A 13 -1.29 2.53 9.54
CA ALA A 13 -1.35 1.42 8.60
C ALA A 13 -1.70 1.88 7.19
N PHE A 14 -1.19 1.16 6.19
CA PHE A 14 -1.40 1.45 4.78
C PHE A 14 -1.16 0.21 3.90
N LEU A 15 -1.53 0.31 2.62
CA LEU A 15 -1.40 -0.78 1.65
C LEU A 15 -0.40 -0.45 0.55
N TYR A 16 0.37 -1.46 0.15
CA TYR A 16 0.93 -1.54 -1.19
C TYR A 16 0.09 -2.49 -2.04
N GLY A 17 -0.32 -2.06 -3.23
CA GLY A 17 -1.12 -2.86 -4.17
C GLY A 17 -0.61 -2.75 -5.61
N CYS A 18 -1.23 -3.48 -6.53
CA CYS A 18 -0.80 -3.52 -7.93
C CYS A 18 -1.87 -2.90 -8.84
N SER A 19 -1.64 -1.66 -9.29
CA SER A 19 -2.46 -1.04 -10.33
C SER A 19 -1.89 -1.36 -11.72
N PRO A 20 -2.67 -2.00 -12.60
CA PRO A 20 -2.22 -2.32 -13.95
C PRO A 20 -1.80 -1.07 -14.75
N SER A 21 -2.58 0.02 -14.71
CA SER A 21 -2.24 1.27 -15.43
C SER A 21 -0.95 1.92 -14.93
N ARG A 22 -0.59 1.66 -13.66
CA ARG A 22 0.62 2.16 -12.98
C ARG A 22 1.78 1.16 -13.00
N SER A 23 1.71 0.15 -13.86
CA SER A 23 2.83 -0.77 -14.07
C SER A 23 3.94 -0.15 -14.92
N TRP A 24 5.18 -0.52 -14.61
CA TRP A 24 6.34 -0.23 -15.45
C TRP A 24 6.29 -1.00 -16.79
N LEU A 25 5.58 -2.13 -16.83
CA LEU A 25 5.48 -2.98 -18.01
C LEU A 25 4.23 -2.61 -18.83
N LEU A 26 4.42 -2.24 -20.10
CA LEU A 26 3.31 -1.83 -20.98
C LEU A 26 2.27 -2.94 -21.19
N HIS A 27 2.70 -4.20 -21.21
CA HIS A 27 1.82 -5.35 -21.38
C HIS A 27 0.77 -5.50 -20.27
N ASP A 28 1.06 -4.98 -19.07
CA ASP A 28 0.12 -5.06 -17.96
C ASP A 28 -1.02 -4.03 -18.10
N LYS A 29 -0.86 -3.00 -18.94
CA LYS A 29 -1.77 -1.84 -18.98
C LYS A 29 -3.00 -2.16 -19.83
N PRO A 30 -4.21 -2.20 -19.24
CA PRO A 30 -5.44 -2.34 -20.02
C PRO A 30 -5.78 -1.06 -20.76
N GLU A 31 -6.69 -1.13 -21.73
CA GLU A 31 -7.26 0.06 -22.37
C GLU A 31 -8.07 0.91 -21.36
N GLU A 32 -8.80 0.25 -20.46
CA GLU A 32 -9.55 0.86 -19.37
C GLU A 32 -9.17 0.22 -18.03
N ASP A 33 -8.87 1.03 -17.02
CA ASP A 33 -8.53 0.57 -15.65
C ASP A 33 -9.74 0.78 -14.74
N ASP A 34 -10.25 -0.31 -14.16
CA ASP A 34 -11.38 -0.31 -13.22
C ASP A 34 -11.00 0.25 -11.83
N ASN A 35 -9.71 0.44 -11.56
CA ASN A 35 -9.15 0.92 -10.29
C ASN A 35 -9.52 0.04 -9.07
N ILE A 36 -9.90 -1.22 -9.30
CA ILE A 36 -10.39 -2.13 -8.25
C ILE A 36 -9.38 -2.29 -7.11
N CYS A 37 -8.08 -2.28 -7.45
CA CYS A 37 -7.00 -2.48 -6.49
C CYS A 37 -6.95 -1.40 -5.40
N GLU A 38 -7.48 -0.19 -5.65
CA GLU A 38 -7.45 0.93 -4.70
C GLU A 38 -8.63 0.91 -3.72
N VAL A 39 -9.71 0.22 -4.05
CA VAL A 39 -10.97 0.36 -3.31
C VAL A 39 -10.90 -0.19 -1.89
N LEU A 40 -10.20 -1.30 -1.68
CA LEU A 40 -10.00 -1.82 -0.33
C LEU A 40 -9.33 -0.79 0.59
N ALA A 41 -8.34 -0.05 0.07
CA ALA A 41 -7.68 1.02 0.84
C ALA A 41 -8.65 2.18 1.14
N ALA A 42 -9.52 2.54 0.20
CA ALA A 42 -10.51 3.60 0.41
C ALA A 42 -11.51 3.21 1.50
N ILE A 43 -12.00 1.96 1.49
CA ILE A 43 -12.89 1.43 2.52
C ILE A 43 -12.18 1.39 3.87
N LEU A 44 -10.96 0.84 3.93
CA LEU A 44 -10.14 0.80 5.16
C LEU A 44 -9.92 2.19 5.75
N HIS A 45 -9.68 3.19 4.92
CA HIS A 45 -9.52 4.57 5.38
C HIS A 45 -10.79 5.15 6.02
N GLN A 46 -11.97 4.68 5.61
CA GLN A 46 -13.23 5.08 6.21
C GLN A 46 -13.50 4.36 7.53
N VAL A 47 -13.20 3.05 7.62
CA VAL A 47 -13.60 2.22 8.76
C VAL A 47 -12.54 2.07 9.84
N SER A 48 -11.26 2.30 9.51
CA SER A 48 -10.14 2.12 10.44
C SER A 48 -9.46 3.44 10.80
N PRO A 49 -9.56 3.90 12.06
CA PRO A 49 -8.87 5.12 12.51
C PRO A 49 -7.35 5.06 12.34
N ALA A 50 -6.78 3.85 12.44
CA ALA A 50 -5.35 3.61 12.30
C ALA A 50 -4.89 3.51 10.84
N PHE A 51 -5.79 3.47 9.85
CA PHE A 51 -5.43 3.32 8.44
C PHE A 51 -5.42 4.66 7.69
N THR A 52 -4.45 4.84 6.81
CA THR A 52 -4.33 6.05 5.99
C THR A 52 -4.20 5.74 4.51
N TYR A 53 -5.17 6.22 3.72
CA TYR A 53 -5.12 6.11 2.27
C TYR A 53 -3.91 6.84 1.67
N LYS A 54 -3.52 7.96 2.29
CA LYS A 54 -2.47 8.84 1.78
C LYS A 54 -1.12 8.15 1.62
N SER A 55 -0.80 7.21 2.51
CA SER A 55 0.47 6.48 2.48
C SER A 55 0.43 5.24 1.59
N CYS A 56 -0.74 4.91 1.02
CA CYS A 56 -0.86 3.76 0.12
C CYS A 56 -0.15 4.03 -1.21
N CYS A 57 0.43 2.98 -1.80
CA CYS A 57 1.05 3.05 -3.12
C CYS A 57 0.66 1.84 -3.96
N PHE A 58 0.25 2.11 -5.21
CA PHE A 58 -0.24 1.09 -6.14
C PHE A 58 0.65 0.93 -7.36
N ASP A 59 1.80 1.59 -7.35
CA ASP A 59 2.78 1.47 -8.43
C ASP A 59 3.38 0.06 -8.44
N VAL A 60 3.53 -0.48 -9.65
CA VAL A 60 4.29 -1.70 -9.89
C VAL A 60 5.60 -1.28 -10.55
N GLU A 61 6.66 -1.28 -9.76
CA GLU A 61 8.01 -0.91 -10.18
C GLU A 61 8.85 -2.15 -10.50
N ARG A 62 9.82 -2.00 -11.41
CA ARG A 62 10.74 -3.09 -11.79
C ARG A 62 11.53 -3.64 -10.59
N SER A 63 11.84 -2.80 -9.61
CA SER A 63 12.55 -3.18 -8.38
C SER A 63 11.71 -4.05 -7.45
N LYS A 64 10.38 -4.11 -7.64
CA LYS A 64 9.44 -4.83 -6.77
C LYS A 64 8.91 -6.12 -7.39
N GLU A 65 9.46 -6.54 -8.53
CA GLU A 65 9.09 -7.77 -9.25
C GLU A 65 9.10 -9.02 -8.38
N SER A 66 10.09 -9.13 -7.51
CA SER A 66 10.28 -10.27 -6.61
C SER A 66 9.41 -10.22 -5.34
N THR A 67 8.65 -9.15 -5.12
CA THR A 67 7.77 -9.07 -3.95
C THR A 67 6.59 -10.03 -4.09
N ALA A 68 6.12 -10.56 -2.96
CA ALA A 68 4.98 -11.48 -2.92
C ALA A 68 3.76 -10.87 -3.62
N ARG A 69 3.45 -9.59 -3.37
CA ARG A 69 2.29 -8.92 -3.97
C ARG A 69 2.34 -8.90 -5.50
N VAL A 70 3.50 -8.55 -6.08
CA VAL A 70 3.67 -8.43 -7.55
C VAL A 70 3.69 -9.81 -8.21
N THR A 71 4.34 -10.78 -7.56
CA THR A 71 4.37 -12.18 -8.02
C THR A 71 2.96 -12.77 -8.06
N ALA A 72 2.20 -12.64 -6.97
CA ALA A 72 0.80 -13.10 -6.90
C ALA A 72 -0.11 -12.42 -7.93
N TRP A 73 0.06 -11.12 -8.14
CA TRP A 73 -0.71 -10.37 -9.13
C TRP A 73 -0.39 -10.81 -10.55
N ARG A 74 0.88 -10.80 -10.96
CA ARG A 74 1.27 -11.03 -12.36
C ARG A 74 1.34 -12.50 -12.74
N GLN A 75 1.90 -13.37 -11.90
CA GLN A 75 2.13 -14.77 -12.26
C GLN A 75 0.93 -15.66 -11.97
N PHE A 76 0.15 -15.32 -10.93
CA PHE A 76 -0.98 -16.12 -10.48
C PHE A 76 -2.34 -15.47 -10.76
N GLY A 77 -2.35 -14.27 -11.36
CA GLY A 77 -3.58 -13.59 -11.76
C GLY A 77 -4.47 -13.20 -10.58
N ILE A 78 -3.90 -12.92 -9.40
CA ILE A 78 -4.65 -12.49 -8.21
C ILE A 78 -4.77 -10.96 -8.24
N PRO A 79 -5.91 -10.37 -8.68
CA PRO A 79 -5.98 -8.93 -8.95
C PRO A 79 -5.82 -8.11 -7.67
N LEU A 80 -6.40 -8.61 -6.58
CA LEU A 80 -6.41 -8.00 -5.26
C LEU A 80 -5.28 -8.59 -4.41
N SER A 81 -4.06 -8.22 -4.78
CA SER A 81 -2.82 -8.67 -4.14
C SER A 81 -2.14 -7.51 -3.43
N TYR A 82 -1.95 -7.65 -2.12
CA TYR A 82 -1.55 -6.56 -1.25
C TYR A 82 -0.43 -6.92 -0.28
N THR A 83 0.37 -5.92 0.07
CA THR A 83 1.15 -5.88 1.31
C THR A 83 0.48 -4.90 2.26
N TYR A 84 0.10 -5.36 3.46
CA TYR A 84 -0.46 -4.52 4.52
C TYR A 84 0.61 -4.18 5.53
N GLU A 85 0.97 -2.91 5.61
CA GLU A 85 1.98 -2.40 6.51
C GLU A 85 1.31 -1.82 7.74
N CYS A 86 1.66 -2.33 8.93
CA CYS A 86 1.21 -1.79 10.20
C CYS A 86 2.35 -1.04 10.89
N SER A 87 2.13 0.21 11.28
CA SER A 87 3.19 0.99 11.93
C SER A 87 3.62 0.39 13.27
N THR A 88 4.93 0.27 13.46
CA THR A 88 5.55 0.08 14.79
C THR A 88 6.04 1.39 15.39
N ALA A 89 5.94 2.51 14.65
CA ALA A 89 6.26 3.87 15.13
C ALA A 89 5.04 4.58 15.76
N GLY A 90 3.85 4.01 15.60
CA GLY A 90 2.59 4.53 16.13
C GLY A 90 1.74 5.25 15.08
N CYS A 91 0.75 6.00 15.55
CA CYS A 91 -0.19 6.72 14.71
C CYS A 91 -0.02 8.24 14.85
N ASP A 92 -0.27 8.96 13.76
CA ASP A 92 -0.26 10.43 13.73
C ASP A 92 -1.64 11.05 13.44
N GLN A 93 -2.68 10.21 13.33
CA GLN A 93 -4.04 10.61 13.03
C GLN A 93 -5.09 9.88 13.89
N GLY A 94 -6.30 10.44 13.90
CA GLY A 94 -7.46 9.85 14.55
C GLY A 94 -7.30 9.71 16.07
N ILE A 95 -8.05 8.78 16.64
CA ILE A 95 -8.07 8.52 18.10
C ILE A 95 -6.74 7.92 18.62
N TYR A 96 -5.89 7.43 17.72
CA TYR A 96 -4.60 6.82 18.04
C TYR A 96 -3.42 7.77 17.86
N ALA A 97 -3.66 9.03 17.46
CA ALA A 97 -2.59 10.01 17.27
C ALA A 97 -1.72 10.17 18.53
N GLY A 98 -0.40 9.98 18.36
CA GLY A 98 0.58 10.04 19.44
C GLY A 98 0.77 8.74 20.22
N TYR A 99 0.08 7.65 19.85
CA TYR A 99 0.16 6.36 20.52
C TYR A 99 0.68 5.24 19.62
N HIS A 100 1.33 4.24 20.23
CA HIS A 100 1.69 2.98 19.58
C HIS A 100 0.48 2.03 19.56
N LEU A 101 0.42 1.17 18.54
CA LEU A 101 -0.63 0.16 18.43
C LEU A 101 -0.27 -1.05 19.31
N GLY A 102 -1.12 -1.33 20.30
CA GLY A 102 -1.03 -2.54 21.12
C GLY A 102 -1.86 -3.68 20.54
N VAL A 103 -1.83 -4.84 21.20
CA VAL A 103 -2.55 -6.06 20.75
C VAL A 103 -4.03 -5.78 20.50
N ALA A 104 -4.71 -5.06 21.41
CA ALA A 104 -6.13 -4.75 21.25
C ALA A 104 -6.41 -3.89 20.01
N GLN A 105 -5.54 -2.94 19.67
CA GLN A 105 -5.68 -2.14 18.45
C GLN A 105 -5.39 -2.96 17.19
N LEU A 106 -4.41 -3.87 17.24
CA LEU A 106 -4.11 -4.78 16.13
C LEU A 106 -5.27 -5.75 15.86
N GLU A 107 -5.92 -6.27 16.91
CA GLU A 107 -7.14 -7.08 16.80
C GLU A 107 -8.31 -6.28 16.21
N GLU A 108 -8.51 -5.03 16.67
CA GLU A 108 -9.51 -4.12 16.10
C GLU A 108 -9.26 -3.87 14.61
N MET A 109 -8.00 -3.62 14.22
CA MET A 109 -7.63 -3.44 12.82
C MET A 109 -7.89 -4.69 11.98
N GLY A 110 -7.65 -5.88 12.53
CA GLY A 110 -8.01 -7.14 11.88
C GLY A 110 -9.52 -7.26 11.64
N MET A 111 -10.34 -6.88 12.63
CA MET A 111 -11.80 -6.84 12.49
C MET A 111 -12.24 -5.84 11.41
N GLN A 112 -11.67 -4.62 11.42
CA GLN A 112 -11.94 -3.58 10.41
C GLN A 112 -11.51 -4.00 9.01
N PHE A 113 -10.44 -4.78 8.89
CA PHE A 113 -10.01 -5.36 7.62
C PHE A 113 -11.04 -6.36 7.07
N CYS A 114 -11.55 -7.25 7.92
CA CYS A 114 -12.64 -8.17 7.55
C CYS A 114 -13.93 -7.43 7.18
N GLU A 115 -14.27 -6.36 7.91
CA GLU A 115 -15.40 -5.50 7.56
C GLU A 115 -15.20 -4.86 6.17
N ALA A 116 -14.00 -4.33 5.89
CA ALA A 116 -13.67 -3.73 4.61
C ALA A 116 -13.77 -4.73 3.45
N LEU A 117 -13.29 -5.98 3.65
CA LEU A 117 -13.45 -7.06 2.68
C LEU A 117 -14.93 -7.40 2.42
N SER A 118 -15.77 -7.36 3.45
CA SER A 118 -17.19 -7.66 3.32
C SER A 118 -17.91 -6.63 2.45
N ARG A 119 -17.49 -5.35 2.52
CA ARG A 119 -18.03 -4.27 1.67
C ARG A 119 -17.52 -4.31 0.23
N LEU A 120 -16.46 -5.05 -0.04
CA LEU A 120 -15.90 -5.19 -1.40
C LEU A 120 -16.73 -6.15 -2.27
N GLU A 121 -17.68 -6.89 -1.68
CA GLU A 121 -18.61 -7.82 -2.36
C GLU A 121 -17.93 -8.69 -3.44
N LEU A 122 -16.89 -9.41 -3.03
CA LEU A 122 -16.17 -10.34 -3.93
C LEU A 122 -17.12 -11.48 -4.34
N SER A 123 -17.60 -11.46 -5.59
CA SER A 123 -18.40 -12.56 -6.13
C SER A 123 -17.53 -13.80 -6.36
N VAL A 124 -18.12 -14.98 -6.18
CA VAL A 124 -17.41 -16.27 -6.33
C VAL A 124 -17.02 -16.54 -7.79
N ASP A 125 -17.64 -15.85 -8.74
CA ASP A 125 -17.40 -15.99 -10.18
C ASP A 125 -16.26 -15.10 -10.70
N GLY A 126 -15.58 -14.35 -9.81
CA GLY A 126 -14.41 -13.54 -10.15
C GLY A 126 -14.74 -12.14 -10.70
N ASP A 127 -16.00 -11.87 -11.01
CA ASP A 127 -16.49 -10.53 -11.33
C ASP A 127 -16.71 -9.75 -10.03
N VAL A 128 -15.78 -8.85 -9.69
CA VAL A 128 -15.99 -7.94 -8.56
C VAL A 128 -16.93 -6.83 -9.03
N GLN A 129 -18.19 -6.91 -8.62
CA GLN A 129 -19.16 -5.83 -8.82
C GLN A 129 -18.89 -4.79 -7.73
N MET A 130 -18.31 -3.65 -8.09
CA MET A 130 -18.08 -2.56 -7.15
C MET A 130 -19.41 -1.88 -6.81
N ASP A 131 -19.74 -1.79 -5.52
CA ASP A 131 -20.82 -0.91 -5.06
C ASP A 131 -20.50 0.54 -5.53
N PRO A 132 -21.45 1.26 -6.17
CA PRO A 132 -21.23 2.63 -6.61
C PRO A 132 -20.72 3.58 -5.52
N SER A 133 -21.10 3.35 -4.26
CA SER A 133 -20.60 4.10 -3.10
C SER A 133 -19.10 3.92 -2.86
N CYS A 134 -18.54 2.76 -3.21
CA CYS A 134 -17.10 2.50 -3.10
C CYS A 134 -16.30 3.32 -4.13
N ILE A 135 -16.86 3.50 -5.34
CA ILE A 135 -16.26 4.34 -6.38
C ILE A 135 -16.25 5.81 -5.93
N GLU A 136 -17.38 6.30 -5.41
CA GLU A 136 -17.45 7.65 -4.87
C GLU A 136 -16.45 7.86 -3.72
N LEU A 137 -16.34 6.88 -2.81
CA LEU A 137 -15.39 6.90 -1.71
C LEU A 137 -13.94 6.94 -2.19
N LEU A 138 -13.60 6.17 -3.23
CA LEU A 138 -12.28 6.18 -3.85
C LEU A 138 -11.96 7.58 -4.41
N ASP A 139 -12.90 8.20 -5.12
CA ASP A 139 -12.73 9.55 -5.67
C ASP A 139 -12.57 10.61 -4.58
N VAL A 140 -13.31 10.49 -3.47
CA VAL A 140 -13.11 11.32 -2.28
C VAL A 140 -11.68 11.16 -1.76
N CYS A 141 -11.18 9.94 -1.58
CA CYS A 141 -9.83 9.68 -1.08
C CYS A 141 -8.75 10.27 -2.02
N ARG A 142 -8.88 10.05 -3.32
CA ARG A 142 -7.97 10.57 -4.35
C ARG A 142 -7.93 12.10 -4.35
N ARG A 143 -9.08 12.78 -4.20
CA ARG A 143 -9.16 14.25 -4.13
C ARG A 143 -8.40 14.80 -2.92
N HIS A 144 -8.62 14.24 -1.73
CA HIS A 144 -7.93 14.67 -0.52
C HIS A 144 -6.40 14.54 -0.62
N VAL A 145 -5.90 13.46 -1.26
CA VAL A 145 -4.45 13.30 -1.49
C VAL A 145 -3.92 14.37 -2.46
N ARG A 146 -4.65 14.66 -3.54
CA ARG A 146 -4.25 15.69 -4.53
C ARG A 146 -4.25 17.11 -3.94
N GLU A 147 -5.23 17.44 -3.12
CA GLU A 147 -5.33 18.75 -2.46
C GLU A 147 -4.20 18.98 -1.45
N LYS A 148 -3.89 17.97 -0.62
CA LYS A 148 -2.75 18.05 0.32
C LYS A 148 -1.40 18.18 -0.40
N LYS A 149 -1.24 17.63 -1.62
CA LYS A 149 -0.03 17.85 -2.44
C LYS A 149 0.07 19.26 -3.02
N ARG A 150 -1.07 19.96 -3.19
CA ARG A 150 -1.14 21.32 -3.76
C ARG A 150 -1.06 22.43 -2.72
N ALA A 151 -1.41 22.15 -1.46
CA ALA A 151 -1.23 23.10 -0.37
C ALA A 151 0.27 23.37 -0.15
N PRO A 152 0.72 24.64 -0.08
CA PRO A 152 2.11 24.93 0.27
C PRO A 152 2.38 24.43 1.69
N CYS A 153 3.41 23.60 1.88
CA CYS A 153 3.86 23.18 3.20
C CYS A 153 4.24 24.41 4.04
N SER A 154 3.38 24.83 4.96
CA SER A 154 3.75 25.67 6.09
C SER A 154 4.19 24.80 7.26
N SER A 155 5.27 24.04 7.08
CA SER A 155 6.03 23.49 8.20
C SER A 155 7.42 23.13 7.69
N GLY A 156 8.43 23.78 8.26
CA GLY A 156 9.81 23.48 7.98
C GLY A 156 10.14 22.10 8.51
N SER A 157 10.56 21.22 7.61
CA SER A 157 11.46 20.12 7.94
C SER A 157 12.39 19.97 6.76
N THR A 158 13.67 20.22 7.02
CA THR A 158 14.77 19.93 6.12
C THR A 158 14.89 18.42 6.03
N ASP A 159 14.35 17.82 4.97
CA ASP A 159 14.68 16.44 4.60
C ASP A 159 15.77 16.51 3.53
N SER A 160 17.00 16.29 3.96
CA SER A 160 18.15 16.16 3.09
C SER A 160 18.02 14.81 2.38
N LEU A 161 17.91 14.85 1.06
CA LEU A 161 18.08 13.68 0.20
C LEU A 161 19.43 13.03 0.53
N VAL A 162 19.40 11.85 1.12
CA VAL A 162 20.58 10.97 1.16
C VAL A 162 20.32 9.92 0.08
N GLU A 163 21.12 9.99 -0.97
CA GLU A 163 21.15 9.01 -2.06
C GLU A 163 21.61 7.67 -1.48
N GLU A 164 20.89 6.60 -1.78
CA GLU A 164 21.29 5.23 -1.46
C GLU A 164 22.42 4.85 -2.44
N GLU A 165 23.66 4.72 -1.94
CA GLU A 165 24.75 4.06 -2.66
C GLU A 165 24.64 2.55 -2.43
N ASP A 166 24.42 1.80 -3.51
CA ASP A 166 24.51 0.34 -3.57
C ASP A 166 25.99 -0.08 -3.40
N GLU A 167 26.31 -0.78 -2.32
CA GLU A 167 27.59 -1.51 -2.21
C GLU A 167 27.49 -2.84 -2.96
N GLU A 168 28.03 -2.89 -4.18
CA GLU A 168 28.35 -4.14 -4.89
C GLU A 168 29.57 -4.82 -4.23
N GLU A 169 29.35 -5.97 -3.60
CA GLU A 169 30.43 -6.84 -3.12
C GLU A 169 30.95 -7.72 -4.28
N GLU A 170 31.95 -7.23 -5.03
CA GLU A 170 32.68 -8.01 -6.03
C GLU A 170 33.93 -8.72 -5.42
N GLY A 171 33.93 -10.05 -5.52
CA GLY A 171 35.09 -10.80 -6.02
C GLY A 171 36.28 -11.05 -5.07
N ALA A 172 36.25 -12.19 -4.37
CA ALA A 172 37.45 -12.80 -3.80
C ALA A 172 38.44 -13.25 -4.89
N ALA A 173 39.64 -12.69 -4.91
CA ALA A 173 40.76 -13.13 -5.76
C ALA A 173 41.56 -14.28 -5.10
N PRO A 174 42.13 -15.24 -5.86
CA PRO A 174 42.82 -16.39 -5.30
C PRO A 174 44.25 -16.06 -4.88
N ILE A 175 44.65 -16.54 -3.69
CA ILE A 175 46.03 -16.48 -3.19
C ILE A 175 46.87 -17.54 -3.91
N VAL A 176 47.83 -17.09 -4.71
CA VAL A 176 48.94 -17.92 -5.22
C VAL A 176 50.00 -18.04 -4.12
N LYS A 177 50.34 -19.27 -3.72
CA LYS A 177 51.47 -19.52 -2.81
C LYS A 177 52.77 -19.75 -3.59
N PRO A 178 53.93 -19.38 -3.01
CA PRO A 178 55.24 -19.61 -3.60
C PRO A 178 55.63 -21.09 -3.62
#